data_AF-A0A975MBE7-F1
#
_entry.id   AF-A0A975MBE7-F1
#
_cell.length_a   1.000
_cell.length_b   1.000
_cell.length_c   1.000
_cell.angle_alpha   90.00
_cell.angle_beta   90.00
_cell.angle_gamma   90.00
#
_symmetry.space_group_name_H-M   'P 1'
#
loop_
_entity.id
_entity.type
_entity.pdbx_description
1 polymer ?
#
loop_
_entity_poly.entity_id
_entity_poly.type
_entity_poly.pdbx_seq_one_letter_code
_entity_poly.pdbx_strand_id
1 'polypeptide(L)'
;MAFDILEKGMMSGKDHTEVNDVLNKISDTAGYKSHGAVIDFDEANALGLKVSFLEPSDLLWRRIWLLYCLYDYDMRLKQLGKIFEGNKFSIGRPA
;
A
#
# COMPACT_ATOMS: atom_id res chain seq x y z
N MET A 1 -15.94 8.56 4.21
CA MET A 1 -14.67 8.02 4.75
C MET A 1 -13.72 7.59 3.62
N ALA A 2 -14.07 6.64 2.74
CA ALA A 2 -13.18 6.24 1.63
C ALA A 2 -13.01 7.33 0.55
N PHE A 3 -14.13 7.94 0.13
CA PHE A 3 -14.11 9.08 -0.81
C PHE A 3 -13.20 10.21 -0.32
N ASP A 4 -13.39 10.65 0.94
CA ASP A 4 -12.61 11.75 1.53
C ASP A 4 -11.10 11.46 1.59
N ILE A 5 -10.72 10.18 1.74
CA ILE A 5 -9.31 9.76 1.76
C ILE A 5 -8.71 9.86 0.35
N LEU A 6 -9.44 9.42 -0.68
CA LEU A 6 -8.97 9.52 -2.07
C LEU A 6 -8.88 10.98 -2.51
N GLU A 7 -9.93 11.76 -2.26
CA GLU A 7 -10.02 13.18 -2.62
C GLU A 7 -8.90 14.00 -1.98
N LYS A 8 -8.62 13.81 -0.68
CA LYS A 8 -7.56 14.55 0.01
C LYS A 8 -6.16 14.00 -0.28
N GLY A 9 -6.06 12.76 -0.74
CA GLY A 9 -4.81 12.04 -0.95
C GLY A 9 -4.45 11.89 -2.42
N MET A 10 -4.47 10.65 -2.89
CA MET A 10 -3.95 10.25 -4.20
C MET A 10 -4.77 10.78 -5.39
N MET A 11 -5.95 11.35 -5.17
CA MET A 11 -6.76 12.00 -6.19
C MET A 11 -6.99 13.49 -5.91
N SER A 12 -6.12 14.11 -5.12
CA SER A 12 -6.18 15.56 -4.88
C SER A 12 -6.14 16.37 -6.18
N GLY A 13 -7.13 17.25 -6.34
CA GLY A 13 -7.31 18.09 -7.53
C GLY A 13 -8.08 17.44 -8.68
N LYS A 14 -8.63 16.23 -8.51
CA LYS A 14 -9.55 15.58 -9.45
C LYS A 14 -11.01 15.96 -9.19
N ASP A 15 -11.86 15.82 -10.22
CA ASP A 15 -13.29 16.08 -10.06
C ASP A 15 -13.97 15.00 -9.20
N HIS A 16 -15.05 15.36 -8.50
CA HIS A 16 -15.78 14.42 -7.64
C HIS A 16 -16.34 13.23 -8.42
N THR A 17 -16.68 13.41 -9.71
CA THR A 17 -17.12 12.31 -10.58
C THR A 17 -15.98 11.32 -10.83
N GLU A 18 -14.77 11.79 -11.16
CA GLU A 18 -13.58 10.95 -11.33
C GLU A 18 -13.26 10.17 -10.04
N VAL A 19 -13.33 10.82 -8.89
CA VAL A 19 -13.07 10.17 -7.59
C VAL A 19 -14.10 9.07 -7.31
N ASN A 20 -15.39 9.31 -7.60
CA ASN A 20 -16.43 8.31 -7.43
C ASN A 20 -16.29 7.14 -8.41
N ASP A 21 -15.89 7.40 -9.65
CA ASP A 21 -15.65 6.35 -10.65
C ASP A 21 -14.50 5.42 -10.21
N VAL A 22 -13.40 5.99 -9.72
CA VAL A 22 -12.29 5.20 -9.18
C VAL A 22 -12.71 4.45 -7.93
N LEU A 23 -13.42 5.11 -7.01
CA LEU A 23 -13.95 4.47 -5.80
C LEU A 23 -14.83 3.26 -6.14
N ASN A 24 -15.69 3.38 -7.14
CA ASN A 24 -16.53 2.28 -7.60
C ASN A 24 -15.70 1.15 -8.20
N LYS A 25 -14.70 1.46 -9.04
CA LYS A 25 -13.80 0.44 -9.64
C LYS A 25 -13.02 -0.34 -8.59
N ILE A 26 -12.48 0.32 -7.57
CA ILE A 26 -11.70 -0.35 -6.51
C ILE A 26 -12.57 -1.07 -5.48
N SER A 27 -13.84 -0.67 -5.35
CA SER A 27 -14.79 -1.33 -4.44
C SER A 27 -15.55 -2.48 -5.10
N ASP A 28 -15.51 -2.58 -6.42
CA ASP A 28 -16.20 -3.63 -7.17
C ASP A 28 -15.50 -4.98 -6.97
N THR A 29 -16.24 -5.93 -6.42
CA THR A 29 -15.80 -7.31 -6.17
C THR A 29 -15.62 -8.10 -7.47
N ALA A 30 -16.12 -7.61 -8.60
CA ALA A 30 -15.87 -8.22 -9.91
C ALA A 30 -14.44 -7.96 -10.42
N GLY A 31 -13.90 -6.75 -10.18
CA GLY A 31 -12.54 -6.35 -10.56
C GLY A 31 -11.48 -6.76 -9.54
N TYR A 32 -11.74 -6.49 -8.26
CA TYR A 32 -10.84 -6.82 -7.15
C TYR A 32 -11.50 -7.87 -6.25
N LYS A 33 -11.30 -9.14 -6.63
CA LYS A 33 -12.04 -10.32 -6.12
C LYS A 33 -11.91 -10.61 -4.62
N SER A 34 -11.04 -9.90 -3.91
CA SER A 34 -10.84 -10.07 -2.47
C SER A 34 -10.71 -8.72 -1.78
N HIS A 35 -11.30 -8.60 -0.59
CA HIS A 35 -10.94 -7.52 0.33
C HIS A 35 -9.42 -7.52 0.55
N GLY A 36 -8.74 -6.48 0.06
CA GLY A 36 -7.28 -6.37 0.13
C GLY A 36 -6.53 -6.97 -1.06
N ALA A 37 -7.15 -7.07 -2.25
CA ALA A 37 -6.39 -7.33 -3.47
C ALA A 37 -5.26 -6.29 -3.62
N VAL A 38 -4.03 -6.78 -3.80
CA VAL A 38 -2.88 -5.94 -4.05
C VAL A 38 -2.93 -5.49 -5.50
N ILE A 39 -2.78 -4.19 -5.73
CA ILE A 39 -2.60 -3.62 -7.06
C ILE A 39 -1.16 -3.18 -7.25
N ASP A 40 -0.65 -3.31 -8.46
CA ASP A 40 0.68 -2.83 -8.81
C ASP A 40 0.70 -1.35 -9.26
N PHE A 41 1.88 -0.87 -9.65
CA PHE A 41 2.06 0.51 -10.11
C PHE A 41 1.26 0.79 -11.40
N ASP A 42 1.26 -0.14 -12.35
CA ASP A 42 0.63 0.06 -13.66
C ASP A 42 -0.89 0.10 -13.51
N GLU A 43 -1.45 -0.78 -12.68
CA GLU A 43 -2.87 -0.79 -12.32
C GLU A 43 -3.27 0.50 -11.59
N ALA A 44 -2.50 0.93 -10.59
CA ALA A 44 -2.78 2.16 -9.84
C ALA A 44 -2.71 3.40 -10.73
N ASN A 45 -1.73 3.45 -11.64
CA ASN A 45 -1.59 4.53 -12.61
C ASN A 45 -2.75 4.51 -13.64
N ALA A 46 -3.16 3.34 -14.11
CA ALA A 46 -4.31 3.18 -15.02
C ALA A 46 -5.64 3.60 -14.37
N LEU A 47 -5.77 3.47 -13.05
CA LEU A 47 -6.88 4.00 -12.27
C LEU A 47 -6.85 5.53 -12.14
N GLY A 48 -5.75 6.19 -12.50
CA GLY A 48 -5.58 7.64 -12.35
C GLY A 48 -5.19 8.07 -10.94
N LEU A 49 -4.71 7.14 -10.11
CA LEU A 49 -4.14 7.47 -8.80
C LEU A 49 -2.80 8.18 -9.00
N LYS A 50 -2.53 9.20 -8.18
CA LYS A 50 -1.23 9.87 -8.14
C LYS A 50 -0.20 8.96 -7.48
N VAL A 51 0.48 8.16 -8.30
CA VAL A 51 1.55 7.23 -7.88
C VAL A 51 2.90 7.67 -8.43
N SER A 52 3.97 7.20 -7.79
CA SER A 52 5.34 7.38 -8.27
C SER A 52 6.03 6.03 -8.26
N PHE A 53 6.63 5.67 -9.40
CA PHE A 53 7.41 4.45 -9.50
C PHE A 53 8.82 4.70 -8.96
N LEU A 54 9.32 3.78 -8.16
CA LEU A 54 10.71 3.77 -7.73
C LEU A 54 11.40 2.57 -8.38
N GLU A 55 12.38 2.86 -9.23
CA GLU A 55 13.16 1.84 -9.92
C GLU A 55 13.96 0.98 -8.94
N PRO A 56 14.30 -0.28 -9.28
CA PRO A 56 15.20 -1.13 -8.47
C PRO A 56 16.56 -0.48 -8.15
N SER A 57 17.01 0.46 -8.99
CA SER A 57 18.23 1.24 -8.77
C SER A 57 18.06 2.41 -7.81
N ASP A 58 16.83 2.85 -7.54
CA ASP A 58 16.54 3.97 -6.65
C ASP A 58 17.00 3.66 -5.21
N LEU A 59 17.64 4.65 -4.59
CA LEU A 59 18.25 4.47 -3.27
C LEU A 59 17.19 4.30 -2.17
N LEU A 60 16.07 5.01 -2.25
CA LEU A 60 14.97 4.89 -1.29
C LEU A 60 14.33 3.52 -1.42
N TRP A 61 14.05 3.08 -2.64
CA TRP A 61 13.51 1.75 -2.89
C TRP A 61 14.42 0.64 -2.35
N ARG A 62 15.72 0.71 -2.64
CA ARG A 62 16.71 -0.25 -2.11
C ARG A 62 16.72 -0.32 -0.59
N ARG A 63 16.53 0.81 0.11
CA ARG A 63 16.46 0.85 1.58
C ARG A 63 15.18 0.20 2.10
N ILE A 64 14.04 0.51 1.48
CA ILE A 64 12.74 -0.11 1.83
C ILE A 64 12.80 -1.62 1.60
N TRP A 65 13.33 -2.05 0.46
CA TRP A 65 13.50 -3.45 0.12
C TRP A 65 14.43 -4.18 1.09
N LEU A 66 15.57 -3.58 1.44
CA LEU A 66 16.48 -4.13 2.43
C LEU A 66 15.79 -4.31 3.78
N LEU A 67 15.01 -3.32 4.23
CA LEU A 67 14.23 -3.41 5.47
C LEU A 67 13.27 -4.60 5.44
N TYR A 68 12.53 -4.76 4.34
CA TYR A 68 11.66 -5.92 4.13
C TYR A 68 12.44 -7.24 4.20
N CYS A 69 13.60 -7.35 3.53
CA CYS A 69 14.43 -8.56 3.59
C CYS A 69 14.92 -8.87 5.01
N LEU A 70 15.31 -7.85 5.77
CA LEU A 70 15.73 -8.01 7.17
C LEU A 70 14.57 -8.53 8.03
N TYR A 71 13.37 -7.98 7.83
CA TYR A 71 12.16 -8.42 8.52
C TYR A 71 11.80 -9.86 8.18
N ASP A 72 11.74 -10.21 6.90
CA ASP A 72 11.43 -11.56 6.45
C ASP A 72 12.44 -12.58 7.01
N TYR A 73 13.73 -12.24 7.00
CA TYR A 73 14.76 -13.08 7.62
C TYR A 73 14.54 -13.28 9.12
N ASP A 74 14.40 -12.19 9.88
CA ASP A 74 14.23 -12.24 11.33
C ASP A 74 12.92 -12.92 11.75
N MET A 75 11.83 -12.68 11.02
CA MET A 75 10.53 -13.33 11.27
C MET A 75 10.64 -14.84 11.11
N ARG A 76 11.29 -15.31 10.04
CA ARG A 76 11.52 -16.73 9.81
C ARG A 76 12.43 -17.34 10.86
N LEU A 77 13.54 -16.67 11.20
CA LEU A 77 14.52 -17.16 12.19
C LEU A 77 13.92 -17.24 13.60
N LYS A 78 13.16 -16.24 14.02
CA LYS A 78 12.62 -16.10 15.38
C LYS A 78 11.17 -16.58 15.51
N GLN A 79 10.57 -17.09 14.42
CA GLN A 79 9.16 -17.50 14.34
C GLN A 79 8.19 -16.41 14.81
N LEU A 80 8.45 -15.16 14.43
CA LEU A 80 7.60 -14.03 14.79
C LEU A 80 6.40 -13.97 13.84
N GLY A 81 5.19 -14.01 14.40
CA GLY A 81 3.95 -13.96 13.60
C GLY A 81 3.56 -12.56 13.12
N LYS A 82 4.10 -11.48 13.71
CA LYS A 82 3.75 -10.11 13.35
C LYS A 82 4.83 -9.09 13.74
N ILE A 83 5.09 -8.15 12.82
CA ILE A 83 5.88 -6.94 13.08
C ILE A 83 4.91 -5.77 13.25
N PHE A 84 5.27 -4.83 14.11
CA PHE A 84 4.52 -3.59 14.30
C PHE A 84 5.49 -2.44 14.13
N GLU A 85 5.23 -1.45 13.31
CA GLU A 85 6.08 -0.25 13.26
C GLU A 85 5.35 0.90 13.95
N GLY A 86 5.44 0.94 15.28
CA GLY A 86 4.98 2.07 16.07
C GLY A 86 6.08 3.12 16.24
N ASN A 87 5.68 4.36 16.52
CA ASN A 87 6.59 5.46 16.87
C ASN A 87 7.51 5.16 18.09
N LYS A 88 7.21 4.09 18.84
CA LYS A 88 7.95 3.70 20.04
C LYS A 88 8.32 2.21 20.12
N PHE A 89 7.60 1.33 19.43
CA PHE A 89 7.80 -0.11 19.52
C PHE A 89 7.71 -0.75 18.14
N SER A 90 8.76 -1.49 17.75
CA SER A 90 8.86 -2.15 16.45
C SER A 90 8.43 -3.64 16.48
N ILE A 91 8.06 -4.17 17.66
CA ILE A 91 7.75 -5.60 17.87
C ILE A 91 6.66 -5.72 18.93
N GLY A 92 5.61 -6.48 18.62
CA GLY A 92 4.62 -6.94 19.60
C GLY A 92 4.92 -8.39 19.95
N ARG A 93 5.17 -8.67 21.23
CA ARG A 93 5.32 -10.05 21.70
C ARG A 93 3.93 -10.63 22.02
N PRO A 94 3.66 -11.90 21.69
CA PRO A 94 2.49 -12.59 22.23
C PRO A 94 2.60 -12.66 23.76
N ALA A 95 1.46 -12.60 24.44
CA ALA A 95 1.36 -12.86 25.87
C ALA A 95 1.59 -14.35 26.17
#